data_AF-A0A945SUM2-F1
#
_entry.id   AF-A0A945SUM2-F1
#
_cell.length_a   1.000
_cell.length_b   1.000
_cell.length_c   1.000
_cell.angle_alpha   90.00
_cell.angle_beta   90.00
_cell.angle_gamma   90.00
#
_symmetry.space_group_name_H-M   'P 1'
#
loop_
_entity.id
_entity.type
_entity.pdbx_description
1 polymer ?
#
loop_
_entity_poly.entity_id
_entity_poly.type
_entity_poly.pdbx_seq_one_letter_code
_entity_poly.pdbx_strand_id
1 'polypeptide(L)' 'MSKNIHITIAAGDMDRVAAIKDGRVQVEGCDVTFIPMEPEEVFFRAFRNAEFDCCELS' A
#
# COMPACT_ATOMS: atom_id res chain seq x y z
N MET A 1 17.48 -15.38 10.66
CA MET A 1 16.52 -14.87 9.65
C MET A 1 16.53 -13.35 9.75
N SER A 2 16.64 -12.64 8.62
CA SER A 2 16.50 -11.19 8.62
C SER A 2 15.08 -10.82 9.05
N LYS A 3 14.93 -9.74 9.83
CA LYS A 3 13.62 -9.23 10.23
C LYS A 3 12.96 -8.53 9.03
N ASN A 4 11.67 -8.80 8.80
CA ASN A 4 10.89 -8.11 7.78
C ASN A 4 10.79 -6.60 8.06
N ILE A 5 10.71 -5.81 6.99
CA ILE A 5 10.52 -4.35 7.07
C ILE A 5 9.03 -4.05 7.06
N HIS A 6 8.58 -3.17 7.94
CA HIS A 6 7.19 -2.73 7.96
C HIS A 6 7.00 -1.63 6.92
N ILE A 7 6.05 -1.82 6.01
CA ILE A 7 5.72 -0.82 4.97
C ILE A 7 4.21 -0.59 4.90
N THR A 8 3.84 0.57 4.39
CA THR A 8 2.47 0.96 4.07
C THR A 8 2.25 0.98 2.56
N ILE A 9 1.11 0.45 2.12
CA ILE A 9 0.65 0.54 0.73
C ILE A 9 -0.73 1.18 0.73
N ALA A 10 -0.87 2.36 0.11
CA ALA A 10 -2.15 3.03 -0.08
C ALA A 10 -2.65 2.89 -1.52
N ALA A 11 -3.80 2.27 -1.72
CA ALA A 11 -4.38 2.05 -3.05
C ALA A 11 -5.90 1.87 -2.96
N GLY A 12 -6.57 1.95 -4.11
CA GLY A 12 -8.01 1.69 -4.18
C GLY A 12 -8.36 0.23 -3.87
N ASP A 13 -9.64 -0.02 -3.56
CA ASP A 13 -10.16 -1.39 -3.45
C ASP A 13 -10.43 -1.97 -4.83
N MET A 14 -9.35 -2.29 -5.55
CA MET A 14 -9.39 -2.74 -6.94
C MET A 14 -8.72 -4.10 -7.13
N ASP A 15 -9.08 -4.78 -8.22
CA ASP A 15 -8.64 -6.14 -8.57
C ASP A 15 -7.12 -6.30 -8.61
N ARG A 16 -6.40 -5.30 -9.11
CA ARG A 16 -4.93 -5.33 -9.31
C ARG A 16 -4.14 -5.59 -8.03
N VAL A 17 -4.60 -5.04 -6.91
CA VAL A 17 -3.90 -5.10 -5.62
C VAL A 17 -4.67 -5.91 -4.56
N ALA A 18 -5.84 -6.46 -4.92
CA ALA A 18 -6.68 -7.24 -4.03
C ALA A 18 -5.94 -8.41 -3.37
N ALA A 19 -5.11 -9.13 -4.12
CA ALA A 19 -4.36 -10.28 -3.59
C ALA A 19 -3.31 -9.91 -2.54
N ILE A 20 -2.79 -8.67 -2.58
CA ILE A 20 -1.88 -8.15 -1.55
C ILE A 20 -2.70 -7.74 -0.32
N LYS A 21 -3.81 -7.01 -0.53
CA LYS A 21 -4.72 -6.59 0.53
C LYS A 21 -5.29 -7.77 1.34
N ASP A 22 -5.72 -8.83 0.67
CA ASP A 22 -6.32 -10.00 1.31
C ASP A 22 -5.31 -11.05 1.79
N GLY A 23 -4.02 -10.83 1.54
CA GLY A 23 -2.92 -11.69 1.98
C GLY A 23 -2.73 -12.97 1.18
N ARG A 24 -3.45 -13.18 0.06
CA ARG A 24 -3.18 -14.30 -0.86
C ARG A 24 -1.79 -14.23 -1.50
N VAL A 25 -1.26 -13.02 -1.64
CA VAL A 25 0.11 -12.73 -2.10
C VAL A 25 0.81 -11.86 -1.06
N GLN A 26 2.00 -12.29 -0.63
CA GLN A 26 2.84 -11.54 0.29
C GLN A 26 3.94 -10.80 -0.46
N VAL A 27 4.33 -9.63 0.04
CA VAL A 27 5.52 -8.91 -0.43
C VAL A 27 6.74 -9.49 0.28
N GLU A 28 7.67 -10.08 -0.48
CA GLU A 28 8.85 -10.73 0.08
C GLU A 28 9.64 -9.75 0.97
N GLY A 29 9.97 -10.20 2.19
CA GLY A 29 10.74 -9.41 3.15
C GLY A 29 9.99 -8.25 3.82
N CYS A 30 8.67 -8.12 3.60
CA CYS A 30 7.88 -7.01 4.10
C CYS A 30 6.69 -7.46 4.95
N ASP A 31 6.45 -6.75 6.05
CA ASP A 31 5.21 -6.79 6.81
C ASP A 31 4.34 -5.61 6.33
N VAL A 32 3.33 -5.91 5.51
CA VAL A 32 2.54 -4.90 4.80
C VAL A 32 1.33 -4.46 5.62
N THR A 33 1.17 -3.14 5.78
CA THR A 33 -0.10 -2.51 6.17
C THR A 33 -0.76 -1.95 4.92
N PHE A 34 -1.85 -2.57 4.47
CA PHE A 34 -2.62 -2.10 3.32
C PHE A 34 -3.69 -1.10 3.75
N ILE A 35 -3.74 0.05 3.10
CA ILE A 35 -4.64 1.16 3.42
C ILE A 35 -5.56 1.41 2.20
N PRO A 36 -6.79 0.87 2.19
CA PRO A 36 -7.74 1.14 1.11
C PRO A 36 -8.18 2.60 1.15
N MET A 37 -8.10 3.30 0.03
CA MET A 37 -8.37 4.74 -0.05
C MET A 37 -8.78 5.17 -1.46
N GLU A 38 -9.66 6.17 -1.55
CA GLU A 38 -10.05 6.78 -2.83
C GLU A 38 -8.88 7.55 -3.46
N PRO A 39 -8.74 7.55 -4.81
CA PRO A 39 -7.62 8.17 -5.50
C PRO A 39 -7.38 9.63 -5.09
N GLU A 40 -8.42 10.45 -4.96
CA GLU A 40 -8.27 11.88 -4.62
C GLU A 40 -7.55 12.09 -3.28
N GLU A 41 -7.83 11.24 -2.30
CA GLU A 41 -7.20 11.29 -0.98
C GLU A 41 -5.77 10.75 -1.03
N VAL A 42 -5.51 9.69 -1.80
CA VAL A 42 -4.16 9.15 -2.01
C VAL A 42 -3.27 10.22 -2.66
N PHE A 43 -3.75 10.86 -3.73
CA PHE A 43 -3.00 11.91 -4.44
C PHE A 43 -2.72 13.09 -3.50
N PHE A 44 -3.72 13.57 -2.77
CA PHE A 44 -3.55 14.69 -1.83
C PHE A 44 -2.48 14.38 -0.77
N ARG A 45 -2.58 13.24 -0.09
CA ARG A 45 -1.67 12.86 1.00
C ARG A 45 -0.28 12.49 0.50
N ALA A 46 -0.16 11.80 -0.63
CA ALA A 46 1.12 11.42 -1.21
C ALA A 46 1.93 12.65 -1.66
N PHE A 47 1.34 13.53 -2.46
CA PHE A 47 2.07 14.68 -3.01
C PHE A 47 2.28 15.80 -1.99
N ARG A 48 1.41 15.93 -0.97
CA ARG A 48 1.55 16.99 0.03
C ARG A 48 2.47 16.61 1.17
N ASN A 49 2.38 15.36 1.62
CA ASN A 49 2.92 14.94 2.92
C ASN A 49 3.77 13.64 2.83
N ALA A 50 3.82 12.98 1.67
CA ALA A 50 4.56 11.72 1.48
C ALA A 50 4.25 10.66 2.56
N GLU A 51 2.96 10.50 2.88
CA GLU A 51 2.51 9.75 4.07
C GLU A 51 2.63 8.22 3.96
N PHE A 52 2.94 7.69 2.77
CA PHE A 52 2.96 6.26 2.49
C PHE A 52 4.31 5.84 1.92
N ASP A 53 4.75 4.62 2.24
CA ASP A 53 5.96 4.04 1.64
C ASP A 53 5.74 3.71 0.16
N CYS A 54 4.53 3.29 -0.20
CA CYS A 54 4.09 3.05 -1.56
C CYS A 54 2.62 3.48 -1.75
N CYS A 55 2.29 4.05 -2.91
CA CYS A 55 0.92 4.38 -3.26
C CYS A 55 0.63 4.25 -4.75
N GLU A 56 -0.63 4.01 -5.09
CA GLU A 56 -1.14 4.03 -6.47
C GLU A 56 -1.54 5.47 -6.87
N LEU A 57 -1.07 5.92 -8.04
CA LEU A 57 -1.29 7.27 -8.57
C LEU A 57 -1.76 7.24 -10.03
N SER A 58 -2.80 6.45 -10.35
CA SER A 58 -3.37 6.31 -11.70
C SER A 58 -4.85 6.65 -11.77
#